data_AF-S3T8S3-F1
#
_entry.id   AF-S3T8S3-F1
#
_cell.length_a   1.000
_cell.length_b   1.000
_cell.length_c   1.000
_cell.angle_alpha   90.00
_cell.angle_beta   90.00
_cell.angle_gamma   90.00
#
_symmetry.space_group_name_H-M   'P 1'
#
loop_
_entity.id
_entity.type
_entity.pdbx_description
1 polymer ?
#
loop_
_entity_poly.entity_id
_entity_poly.type
_entity_poly.pdbx_seq_one_letter_code
_entity_poly.pdbx_strand_id
1 'polypeptide(L)'
;MQCYKNGQLIDSIPLLDRAFHYGDGCFTTARIFHGIWELKELHFARLQLACKNLSLEADLSLIESSLQHLAQQNVHLNGTLKVVISRGIGDRGYSLPLHAADVYVWYYPRATQVFQPEWIESGMLHHALGLNMPHLVGLKTLNRLEQVLLKQEADQHGWLEALVSDVQGYIVEGVSSNCFIRINDRWITPELRYNGVHGVMRARILSRMQQYQIECEQRCIDINEIGRIQNLFFCNALHPMKAVVRFNDRALEQQPYLDLFETLKLSQID
;
A
#
# COMPACT_ATOMS: atom_id res chain seq x y z
N MET A 1 17.89 -11.76 -4.05
CA MET A 1 16.42 -11.78 -4.26
C MET A 1 16.04 -13.20 -4.58
N GLN A 2 15.01 -13.73 -3.93
CA GLN A 2 14.49 -15.08 -4.20
C GLN A 2 13.01 -14.97 -4.60
N CYS A 3 12.55 -15.83 -5.50
CA CYS A 3 11.15 -15.88 -5.95
C CYS A 3 10.65 -17.33 -5.87
N TYR A 4 9.50 -17.51 -5.23
CA TYR A 4 8.82 -18.79 -5.16
C TYR A 4 7.51 -18.68 -5.93
N LYS A 5 7.20 -19.68 -6.74
CA LYS A 5 5.90 -19.89 -7.38
C LYS A 5 5.28 -21.11 -6.75
N ASN A 6 4.10 -20.96 -6.13
CA ASN A 6 3.35 -22.05 -5.51
C ASN A 6 4.22 -22.89 -4.55
N GLY A 7 5.06 -22.24 -3.73
CA GLY A 7 5.97 -22.88 -2.79
C GLY A 7 7.30 -23.36 -3.37
N GLN A 8 7.50 -23.32 -4.69
CA GLN A 8 8.71 -23.80 -5.36
C GLN A 8 9.60 -22.65 -5.79
N LEU A 9 10.91 -22.73 -5.52
CA LEU A 9 11.88 -21.75 -5.98
C LEU A 9 11.94 -21.75 -7.51
N ILE A 10 11.85 -20.56 -8.12
CA ILE A 10 11.91 -20.37 -9.57
C ILE A 10 12.94 -19.30 -9.95
N ASP A 11 13.44 -19.36 -11.18
CA ASP A 11 14.37 -18.40 -11.78
C ASP A 11 13.73 -17.55 -12.89
N SER A 12 12.54 -17.94 -13.35
CA SER A 12 11.86 -17.36 -14.49
C SER A 12 10.34 -17.43 -14.30
N ILE A 13 9.63 -16.49 -14.94
CA ILE A 13 8.16 -16.43 -14.91
C ILE A 13 7.63 -16.79 -16.31
N PRO A 14 6.55 -17.57 -16.42
CA PRO A 14 6.00 -17.94 -17.73
C PRO A 14 5.60 -16.72 -18.56
N LEU A 15 6.02 -16.68 -19.83
CA LEU A 15 5.67 -15.59 -20.75
C LEU A 15 4.17 -15.47 -21.02
N LEU A 16 3.42 -16.56 -20.81
CA LEU A 16 1.96 -16.60 -20.99
C LEU A 16 1.20 -16.28 -19.71
N ASP A 17 1.89 -15.91 -18.63
CA ASP A 17 1.25 -15.51 -17.38
C ASP A 17 0.48 -14.19 -17.56
N ARG A 18 -0.82 -14.22 -17.26
CA ARG A 18 -1.76 -13.12 -17.49
C ARG A 18 -1.46 -11.87 -16.67
N ALA A 19 -0.62 -11.95 -15.64
CA ALA A 19 -0.09 -10.77 -14.96
C ALA A 19 0.64 -9.83 -15.92
N PHE A 20 1.39 -10.37 -16.90
CA PHE A 20 2.11 -9.56 -17.90
C PHE A 20 1.21 -9.06 -19.02
N HIS A 21 0.20 -9.83 -19.41
CA HIS A 21 -0.66 -9.48 -20.53
C HIS A 21 -1.72 -8.44 -20.16
N TYR A 22 -2.27 -8.54 -18.95
CA TYR A 22 -3.47 -7.78 -18.57
C TYR A 22 -3.41 -7.17 -17.16
N GLY A 23 -2.31 -7.36 -16.42
CA GLY A 23 -2.29 -7.05 -14.99
C GLY A 23 -3.37 -7.85 -14.22
N ASP A 24 -3.67 -9.06 -14.67
CA ASP A 24 -4.77 -9.89 -14.15
C ASP A 24 -4.37 -10.57 -12.84
N GLY A 25 -4.43 -9.78 -11.78
CA GLY A 25 -4.00 -10.20 -10.46
C GLY A 25 -4.00 -9.08 -9.44
N CYS A 26 -3.54 -9.42 -8.25
CA CYS A 26 -3.37 -8.50 -7.13
C CYS A 26 -2.05 -8.74 -6.42
N PHE A 27 -1.67 -7.80 -5.56
CA PHE A 27 -0.44 -7.94 -4.80
C PHE A 27 -0.50 -7.29 -3.42
N THR A 28 0.43 -7.70 -2.57
CA THR A 28 0.70 -7.07 -1.29
C THR A 28 2.21 -6.95 -1.10
N THR A 29 2.64 -5.93 -0.36
CA THR A 29 4.04 -5.71 -0.03
C THR A 29 4.11 -5.45 1.46
N ALA A 30 4.85 -6.29 2.17
CA ALA A 30 4.95 -6.31 3.61
C ALA A 30 6.39 -6.17 4.06
N ARG A 31 6.57 -5.68 5.28
CA ARG A 31 7.86 -5.66 5.94
C ARG A 31 8.04 -6.96 6.74
N ILE A 32 9.23 -7.54 6.65
CA ILE A 32 9.69 -8.56 7.57
C ILE A 32 10.75 -7.93 8.47
N PHE A 33 10.51 -7.94 9.78
CA PHE A 33 11.44 -7.41 10.77
C PHE A 33 11.67 -8.44 11.87
N HIS A 34 12.94 -8.82 12.09
CA HIS A 34 13.32 -9.88 13.03
C HIS A 34 12.52 -11.18 12.86
N GLY A 35 12.31 -11.61 11.62
CA GLY A 35 11.54 -12.81 11.29
C GLY A 35 10.01 -12.66 11.37
N ILE A 36 9.51 -11.52 11.85
CA ILE A 36 8.08 -11.25 11.96
C ILE A 36 7.59 -10.61 10.66
N TRP A 37 6.56 -11.19 10.07
CA TRP A 37 5.79 -10.55 9.01
C TRP A 37 4.81 -9.57 9.65
N GLU A 38 5.18 -8.28 9.66
CA GLU A 38 4.36 -7.22 10.25
C GLU A 38 3.01 -7.10 9.51
N LEU A 39 1.91 -6.90 10.24
CA LEU A 39 0.54 -6.77 9.72
C LEU A 39 0.05 -8.00 8.95
N LYS A 40 0.58 -9.19 9.23
CA LYS A 40 0.30 -10.44 8.49
C LYS A 40 -1.20 -10.64 8.23
N GLU A 41 -2.03 -10.57 9.27
CA GLU A 41 -3.47 -10.79 9.16
C GLU A 41 -4.14 -9.81 8.19
N LEU A 42 -3.76 -8.52 8.22
CA LEU A 42 -4.28 -7.51 7.31
C LEU A 42 -3.80 -7.72 5.88
N HIS A 43 -2.57 -8.21 5.69
CA HIS A 43 -2.08 -8.59 4.36
C HIS A 43 -2.86 -9.76 3.78
N PHE A 44 -3.13 -10.81 4.56
CA PHE A 44 -3.96 -11.95 4.14
C PHE A 44 -5.40 -11.53 3.84
N ALA A 45 -6.04 -10.76 4.72
CA ALA A 45 -7.41 -10.28 4.53
C ALA A 45 -7.55 -9.47 3.22
N ARG A 46 -6.57 -8.61 2.91
CA ARG A 46 -6.49 -7.90 1.63
C ARG A 46 -6.42 -8.86 0.44
N LEU A 47 -5.55 -9.87 0.50
CA LEU A 47 -5.37 -10.80 -0.61
C LEU A 47 -6.64 -11.62 -0.83
N GLN A 48 -7.27 -12.10 0.24
CA GLN A 48 -8.56 -12.81 0.20
C GLN A 48 -9.66 -11.95 -0.44
N LEU A 49 -9.79 -10.68 -0.02
CA LEU A 49 -10.76 -9.75 -0.60
C LEU A 49 -10.51 -9.55 -2.11
N ALA A 50 -9.25 -9.33 -2.49
CA ALA A 50 -8.89 -9.16 -3.89
C ALA A 50 -9.13 -10.42 -4.71
N CYS A 51 -8.79 -11.61 -4.19
CA CYS A 51 -9.04 -12.88 -4.86
C CYS A 51 -10.54 -13.10 -5.07
N LYS A 52 -11.37 -12.83 -4.05
CA LYS A 52 -12.83 -12.91 -4.16
C LYS A 52 -13.36 -11.97 -5.25
N ASN A 53 -12.98 -10.69 -5.22
CA ASN A 53 -13.50 -9.69 -6.15
C ASN A 53 -13.01 -9.87 -7.59
N LEU A 54 -11.83 -10.47 -7.77
CA LEU A 54 -11.25 -10.77 -9.08
C LEU A 54 -11.57 -12.20 -9.55
N SER A 55 -12.35 -12.98 -8.79
CA SER A 55 -12.60 -14.40 -9.09
C SER A 55 -11.30 -15.19 -9.32
N LEU A 56 -10.33 -15.04 -8.42
CA LEU A 56 -9.08 -15.79 -8.39
C LEU A 56 -9.19 -16.91 -7.35
N GLU A 57 -9.10 -18.16 -7.79
CA GLU A 57 -9.01 -19.31 -6.91
C GLU A 57 -7.55 -19.55 -6.53
N ALA A 58 -7.08 -18.95 -5.43
CA ALA A 58 -5.69 -19.06 -4.98
C ALA A 58 -5.58 -19.79 -3.65
N ASP A 59 -4.64 -20.74 -3.55
CA ASP A 59 -4.26 -21.33 -2.27
C ASP A 59 -3.24 -20.42 -1.55
N LEU A 60 -3.73 -19.55 -0.68
CA LEU A 60 -2.88 -18.61 0.07
C LEU A 60 -1.97 -19.29 1.10
N SER A 61 -2.19 -20.58 1.44
CA SER A 61 -1.27 -21.32 2.33
C SER A 61 0.12 -21.51 1.71
N LEU A 62 0.22 -21.44 0.37
CA LEU A 62 1.48 -21.50 -0.36
C LEU A 62 2.43 -20.32 -0.06
N ILE A 63 1.90 -19.21 0.48
CA ILE A 63 2.72 -18.11 0.98
C ILE A 63 3.53 -18.57 2.20
N GLU A 64 2.88 -19.27 3.13
CA GLU A 64 3.54 -19.78 4.34
C GLU A 64 4.55 -20.87 4.01
N SER A 65 4.23 -21.77 3.07
CA SER A 65 5.18 -22.75 2.54
C SER A 65 6.43 -22.06 1.97
N SER A 66 6.26 -20.99 1.18
CA SER A 66 7.38 -20.21 0.64
C SER A 66 8.23 -19.57 1.75
N LEU A 67 7.57 -19.04 2.79
CA LEU A 67 8.26 -18.45 3.96
C LEU A 67 9.02 -19.48 4.80
N GLN A 68 8.49 -20.70 4.93
CA GLN A 68 9.20 -21.80 5.61
C GLN A 68 10.50 -22.15 4.88
N HIS A 69 10.46 -22.25 3.55
CA HIS A 69 11.67 -22.46 2.75
C HIS A 69 12.68 -21.31 2.89
N LEU A 70 12.20 -20.07 2.91
CA LEU A 70 13.04 -18.88 3.16
C LEU A 70 13.70 -18.93 4.54
N ALA A 71 12.96 -19.29 5.58
CA ALA A 71 13.47 -19.37 6.95
C ALA A 71 14.52 -20.49 7.14
N GLN A 72 14.41 -21.60 6.40
CA GLN A 72 15.43 -22.66 6.42
C GLN A 72 16.78 -22.21 5.85
N GLN A 73 16.78 -21.22 4.97
CA GLN A 73 17.97 -20.71 4.29
C GLN A 73 18.56 -19.45 4.94
N ASN A 74 17.84 -18.82 5.86
CA ASN A 74 18.19 -17.53 6.43
C ASN A 74 17.96 -17.53 7.95
N VAL A 75 19.02 -17.32 8.73
CA VAL A 75 18.96 -17.34 10.20
C VAL A 75 18.04 -16.24 10.76
N HIS A 76 18.00 -15.07 10.11
CA HIS A 76 17.12 -13.96 10.47
C HIS A 76 16.56 -13.28 9.22
N LEU A 77 15.28 -13.49 8.93
CA LEU A 77 14.61 -12.79 7.84
C LEU A 77 14.41 -11.31 8.23
N ASN A 78 14.95 -10.42 7.42
CA ASN A 78 14.75 -8.98 7.52
C ASN A 78 14.67 -8.38 6.10
N GLY A 79 13.70 -7.52 5.84
CA GLY A 79 13.54 -6.88 4.54
C GLY A 79 12.09 -6.79 4.09
N THR A 80 11.84 -7.03 2.81
CA THR A 80 10.52 -6.86 2.20
C THR A 80 10.05 -8.17 1.57
N LEU A 81 8.81 -8.52 1.87
CA LEU A 81 8.07 -9.59 1.22
C LEU A 81 7.09 -8.98 0.24
N LYS A 82 7.12 -9.42 -1.02
CA LYS A 82 6.09 -9.09 -2.00
C LYS A 82 5.37 -10.36 -2.40
N VAL A 83 4.06 -10.39 -2.24
CA VAL A 83 3.22 -11.48 -2.74
C VAL A 83 2.43 -10.97 -3.92
N VAL A 84 2.43 -11.70 -5.04
CA VAL A 84 1.55 -11.47 -6.18
C VAL A 84 0.68 -12.70 -6.36
N ILE A 85 -0.62 -12.48 -6.52
CA ILE A 85 -1.55 -13.50 -6.99
C ILE A 85 -1.83 -13.17 -8.45
N SER A 86 -1.42 -14.06 -9.35
CA SER A 86 -1.73 -13.97 -10.78
C SER A 86 -2.82 -14.95 -11.11
N ARG A 87 -3.70 -14.64 -12.08
CA ARG A 87 -4.57 -15.67 -12.66
C ARG A 87 -3.80 -16.84 -13.28
N GLY A 88 -2.50 -16.67 -13.52
CA GLY A 88 -1.62 -17.68 -14.08
C GLY A 88 -1.62 -17.67 -15.59
N ILE A 89 -1.21 -18.78 -16.19
CA ILE A 89 -1.11 -18.93 -17.65
C ILE A 89 -2.50 -18.87 -18.29
N GLY A 90 -2.63 -18.31 -19.48
CA GLY A 90 -3.88 -18.41 -20.23
C GLY A 90 -3.72 -18.12 -21.71
N ASP A 91 -4.74 -18.50 -22.47
CA ASP A 91 -4.84 -18.20 -23.88
C ASP A 91 -5.09 -16.71 -24.14
N ARG A 92 -5.00 -16.32 -25.42
CA ARG A 92 -5.28 -14.96 -25.86
C ARG A 92 -6.74 -14.57 -25.61
N GLY A 93 -6.94 -13.30 -25.28
CA GLY A 93 -8.25 -12.73 -24.97
C GLY A 93 -8.56 -12.71 -23.47
N TYR A 94 -9.76 -12.26 -23.14
CA TYR A 94 -10.14 -11.94 -21.76
C TYR A 94 -10.84 -13.09 -21.01
N SER A 95 -11.18 -14.18 -21.69
CA SER A 95 -11.76 -15.37 -21.06
C SER A 95 -10.86 -15.91 -19.96
N LEU A 96 -11.48 -16.33 -18.85
CA LEU A 96 -10.76 -16.83 -17.68
C LEU A 96 -10.35 -18.30 -17.93
N PRO A 97 -9.10 -18.68 -17.64
CA PRO A 97 -8.69 -20.09 -17.68
C PRO A 97 -9.38 -20.89 -16.57
N LEU A 98 -9.48 -22.20 -16.78
CA LEU A 98 -10.12 -23.15 -15.85
C LEU A 98 -9.08 -23.83 -14.95
N HIS A 99 -8.28 -23.04 -14.24
CA HIS A 99 -7.35 -23.53 -13.22
C HIS A 99 -7.17 -22.51 -12.10
N ALA A 100 -6.56 -22.95 -10.99
CA ALA A 100 -6.22 -22.11 -9.87
C ALA A 100 -5.23 -20.99 -10.25
N ALA A 101 -5.35 -19.86 -9.56
CA ALA A 101 -4.42 -18.74 -9.64
C ALA A 101 -3.06 -19.10 -9.03
N ASP A 102 -1.99 -18.54 -9.61
CA ASP A 102 -0.62 -18.73 -9.16
C ASP A 102 -0.27 -17.76 -8.03
N VAL A 103 0.40 -18.27 -7.00
CA VAL A 103 0.91 -17.51 -5.85
C VAL A 103 2.41 -17.34 -6.00
N TYR A 104 2.84 -16.09 -6.20
CA TYR A 104 4.25 -15.74 -6.27
C TYR A 104 4.70 -14.98 -5.03
N VAL A 105 5.85 -15.37 -4.47
CA VAL A 105 6.45 -14.76 -3.27
C VAL A 105 7.87 -14.32 -3.58
N TRP A 106 8.11 -13.01 -3.61
CA TRP A 106 9.45 -12.45 -3.68
C TRP A 106 9.93 -12.02 -2.30
N TYR A 107 11.17 -12.37 -2.00
CA TYR A 107 11.88 -11.88 -0.84
C TYR A 107 13.07 -11.00 -1.25
N TYR A 108 13.06 -9.79 -0.71
CA TYR A 108 14.09 -8.77 -0.87
C TYR A 108 14.78 -8.59 0.49
N PRO A 109 15.90 -9.28 0.75
CA PRO A 109 16.63 -9.12 2.01
C PRO A 109 17.19 -7.70 2.09
N ARG A 110 16.95 -7.04 3.21
CA ARG A 110 17.47 -5.70 3.50
C ARG A 110 17.52 -5.53 5.02
N ALA A 111 18.61 -4.97 5.54
CA ALA A 111 18.62 -4.53 6.93
C ALA A 111 17.59 -3.40 7.09
N THR A 112 16.56 -3.63 7.90
CA THR A 112 15.60 -2.61 8.30
C THR A 112 15.80 -2.24 9.77
N GLN A 113 15.42 -1.03 10.13
CA GLN A 113 15.52 -0.49 11.48
C GLN A 113 14.12 -0.29 12.07
N VAL A 114 14.03 -0.14 13.38
CA VAL A 114 12.77 0.28 14.04
C VAL A 114 12.25 1.55 13.36
N PHE A 115 10.94 1.61 13.16
CA PHE A 115 10.33 2.77 12.51
C PHE A 115 10.55 4.06 13.31
N GLN A 116 10.79 5.13 12.56
CA GLN A 116 10.81 6.51 13.01
C GLN A 116 9.96 7.34 12.05
N PRO A 117 9.44 8.50 12.46
CA PRO A 117 8.86 9.45 11.52
C PRO A 117 9.89 9.83 10.46
N GLU A 118 9.51 9.74 9.19
CA GLU A 118 10.29 10.27 8.09
C GLU A 118 9.80 11.69 7.78
N TRP A 119 10.73 12.63 7.65
CA TRP A 119 10.41 14.02 7.34
C TRP A 119 10.59 14.27 5.85
N ILE A 120 9.51 14.68 5.18
CA ILE A 120 9.52 14.90 3.74
C ILE A 120 8.95 16.26 3.36
N GLU A 121 9.34 16.71 2.17
CA GLU A 121 8.63 17.76 1.45
C GLU A 121 7.65 17.11 0.47
N SER A 122 6.52 17.77 0.25
CA SER A 122 5.44 17.23 -0.55
C SER A 122 4.60 18.36 -1.15
N GLY A 123 3.73 18.01 -2.08
CA GLY A 123 2.78 18.93 -2.68
C GLY A 123 1.60 18.21 -3.27
N MET A 124 0.80 18.93 -4.06
CA MET A 124 -0.33 18.37 -4.79
C MET A 124 0.07 18.10 -6.23
N LEU A 125 -0.21 16.89 -6.73
CA LEU A 125 -0.01 16.56 -8.13
C LEU A 125 -1.12 17.15 -9.01
N HIS A 126 -0.75 17.48 -10.25
CA HIS A 126 -1.67 17.86 -11.31
C HIS A 126 -2.37 16.64 -11.92
N HIS A 127 -1.68 15.51 -12.05
CA HIS A 127 -2.34 14.26 -12.45
C HIS A 127 -3.31 13.80 -11.37
N ALA A 128 -4.44 13.25 -11.84
CA ALA A 128 -5.52 12.77 -11.01
C ALA A 128 -5.81 11.29 -11.29
N LEU A 129 -6.21 10.56 -10.26
CA LEU A 129 -6.68 9.19 -10.39
C LEU A 129 -8.02 9.12 -11.09
N GLY A 130 -8.18 8.14 -11.97
CA GLY A 130 -9.46 7.74 -12.51
C GLY A 130 -10.37 7.13 -11.44
N LEU A 131 -11.62 6.91 -11.84
CA LEU A 131 -12.60 6.20 -11.03
C LEU A 131 -12.52 4.71 -11.37
N ASN A 132 -12.62 3.86 -10.36
CA ASN A 132 -12.63 2.42 -10.54
C ASN A 132 -14.06 1.89 -10.70
N MET A 133 -14.19 0.79 -11.44
CA MET A 133 -15.37 -0.07 -11.35
C MET A 133 -15.56 -0.47 -9.87
N PRO A 134 -16.79 -0.48 -9.33
CA PRO A 134 -17.03 -0.73 -7.90
C PRO A 134 -16.32 -1.96 -7.32
N HIS A 135 -16.24 -3.07 -8.07
CA HIS A 135 -15.56 -4.28 -7.60
C HIS A 135 -14.02 -4.15 -7.45
N LEU A 136 -13.41 -3.14 -8.07
CA LEU A 136 -11.97 -2.88 -8.02
C LEU A 136 -11.57 -1.83 -6.97
N VAL A 137 -12.54 -1.09 -6.43
CA VAL A 137 -12.28 -0.04 -5.43
C VAL A 137 -11.57 -0.62 -4.21
N GLY A 138 -10.51 0.07 -3.77
CA GLY A 138 -9.72 -0.34 -2.61
C GLY A 138 -8.77 -1.51 -2.85
N LEU A 139 -8.86 -2.21 -3.99
CA LEU A 139 -7.99 -3.35 -4.28
C LEU A 139 -6.60 -2.89 -4.73
N LYS A 140 -5.57 -3.58 -4.25
CA LYS A 140 -4.18 -3.41 -4.71
C LYS A 140 -3.91 -4.34 -5.90
N THR A 141 -4.49 -4.01 -7.05
CA THR A 141 -4.38 -4.80 -8.30
C THR A 141 -3.02 -4.56 -8.99
N LEU A 142 -2.68 -5.38 -9.99
CA LEU A 142 -1.45 -5.18 -10.79
C LEU A 142 -1.57 -4.05 -11.83
N ASN A 143 -2.78 -3.55 -12.10
CA ASN A 143 -3.02 -2.41 -12.98
C ASN A 143 -2.67 -1.11 -12.25
N ARG A 144 -1.38 -0.73 -12.30
CA ARG A 144 -0.81 0.39 -11.53
C ARG A 144 -0.18 1.49 -12.40
N LEU A 145 -0.57 1.58 -13.68
CA LEU A 145 -0.01 2.59 -14.58
C LEU A 145 -0.29 4.02 -14.10
N GLU A 146 -1.44 4.27 -13.49
CA GLU A 146 -1.73 5.58 -12.88
C GLU A 146 -0.67 5.93 -11.82
N GLN A 147 -0.34 5.01 -10.92
CA GLN A 147 0.70 5.24 -9.91
C GLN A 147 2.09 5.44 -10.52
N VAL A 148 2.39 4.82 -11.67
CA VAL A 148 3.65 5.06 -12.40
C VAL A 148 3.71 6.49 -12.93
N LEU A 149 2.64 6.99 -13.55
CA LEU A 149 2.58 8.37 -14.07
C LEU A 149 2.60 9.40 -12.93
N LEU A 150 1.85 9.14 -11.86
CA LEU A 150 1.87 9.97 -10.65
C LEU A 150 3.27 10.03 -10.04
N LYS A 151 3.99 8.90 -10.03
CA LYS A 151 5.36 8.87 -9.49
C LYS A 151 6.32 9.68 -10.34
N GLN A 152 6.19 9.60 -11.67
CA GLN A 152 6.98 10.41 -12.60
C GLN A 152 6.80 11.90 -12.34
N GLU A 153 5.57 12.37 -12.13
CA GLU A 153 5.31 13.78 -11.81
C GLU A 153 5.87 14.19 -10.45
N ALA A 154 5.70 13.36 -9.41
CA ALA A 154 6.28 13.62 -8.09
C ALA A 154 7.82 13.73 -8.15
N ASP A 155 8.47 12.86 -8.93
CA ASP A 155 9.92 12.88 -9.11
C ASP A 155 10.41 14.14 -9.82
N GLN A 156 9.63 14.71 -10.75
CA GLN A 156 9.96 16.00 -11.39
C GLN A 156 10.02 17.17 -10.39
N HIS A 157 9.25 17.08 -9.30
CA HIS A 157 9.27 18.04 -8.20
C HIS A 157 10.26 17.69 -7.08
N GLY A 158 10.93 16.53 -7.17
CA GLY A 158 11.80 16.02 -6.11
C GLY A 158 11.03 15.49 -4.89
N TRP A 159 9.73 15.23 -5.00
CA TRP A 159 8.91 14.76 -3.90
C TRP A 159 8.99 13.23 -3.75
N LEU A 160 9.31 12.78 -2.54
CA LEU A 160 9.30 11.36 -2.21
C LEU A 160 7.88 10.78 -2.25
N GLU A 161 6.90 11.61 -1.88
CA GLU A 161 5.47 11.32 -1.90
C GLU A 161 4.69 12.63 -2.05
N ALA A 162 3.49 12.59 -2.66
CA ALA A 162 2.67 13.74 -3.02
C ALA A 162 1.19 13.42 -2.90
N LEU A 163 0.36 14.42 -2.57
CA LEU A 163 -1.09 14.25 -2.54
C LEU A 163 -1.65 14.10 -3.96
N VAL A 164 -2.63 13.23 -4.08
CA VAL A 164 -3.29 12.90 -5.34
C VAL A 164 -4.80 13.02 -5.16
N SER A 165 -5.44 13.74 -6.08
CA SER A 165 -6.90 13.77 -6.20
C SER A 165 -7.38 12.78 -7.23
N ASP A 166 -8.68 12.58 -7.29
CA ASP A 166 -9.33 11.98 -8.44
C ASP A 166 -9.80 13.00 -9.47
N VAL A 167 -10.29 12.50 -10.59
CA VAL A 167 -10.85 13.31 -11.69
C VAL A 167 -12.09 14.11 -11.29
N GLN A 168 -12.65 13.90 -10.10
CA GLN A 168 -13.75 14.71 -9.56
C GLN A 168 -13.26 15.83 -8.63
N GLY A 169 -11.95 15.89 -8.35
CA GLY A 169 -11.35 16.92 -7.50
C GLY A 169 -11.38 16.58 -6.00
N TYR A 170 -11.62 15.32 -5.63
CA TYR A 170 -11.50 14.88 -4.23
C TYR A 170 -10.12 14.30 -3.96
N ILE A 171 -9.50 14.67 -2.83
CA ILE A 171 -8.23 14.08 -2.37
C ILE A 171 -8.47 12.61 -2.02
N VAL A 172 -7.60 11.72 -2.51
CA VAL A 172 -7.74 10.26 -2.35
C VAL A 172 -6.63 9.69 -1.48
N GLU A 173 -5.38 9.82 -1.93
CA GLU A 173 -4.21 9.19 -1.31
C GLU A 173 -2.93 9.90 -1.74
N GLY A 174 -1.77 9.28 -1.52
CA GLY A 174 -0.54 9.62 -2.23
C GLY A 174 -0.24 8.62 -3.36
N VAL A 175 0.84 8.84 -4.09
CA VAL A 175 1.35 7.99 -5.18
C VAL A 175 1.46 6.51 -4.78
N SER A 176 1.99 6.22 -3.59
CA SER A 176 2.28 4.85 -3.15
C SER A 176 1.77 4.52 -1.74
N SER A 177 1.00 5.43 -1.15
CA SER A 177 0.68 5.46 0.28
C SER A 177 -0.71 6.06 0.50
N ASN A 178 -1.41 5.69 1.56
CA ASN A 178 -2.58 6.46 1.98
C ASN A 178 -2.13 7.72 2.74
N CYS A 179 -3.02 8.70 2.89
CA CYS A 179 -2.74 9.92 3.63
C CYS A 179 -3.70 10.14 4.80
N PHE A 180 -3.21 10.88 5.79
CA PHE A 180 -3.96 11.46 6.89
C PHE A 180 -3.64 12.95 6.94
N ILE A 181 -4.68 13.76 7.07
CA ILE A 181 -4.68 15.20 6.97
C ILE A 181 -5.28 15.76 8.26
N ARG A 182 -4.73 16.86 8.77
CA ARG A 182 -5.30 17.59 9.89
C ARG A 182 -5.80 18.95 9.42
N ILE A 183 -7.08 19.24 9.65
CA ILE A 183 -7.73 20.52 9.35
C ILE A 183 -8.56 20.91 10.57
N ASN A 184 -8.44 22.15 11.03
CA ASN A 184 -9.10 22.66 12.23
C ASN A 184 -8.90 21.73 13.44
N ASP A 185 -7.65 21.32 13.64
CA ASP A 185 -7.17 20.43 14.71
C ASP A 185 -7.74 19.00 14.70
N ARG A 186 -8.52 18.63 13.69
CA ARG A 186 -9.12 17.29 13.55
C ARG A 186 -8.41 16.45 12.49
N TRP A 187 -8.10 15.20 12.84
CA TRP A 187 -7.56 14.24 11.88
C TRP A 187 -8.65 13.75 10.95
N ILE A 188 -8.30 13.64 9.68
CA ILE A 188 -9.16 13.20 8.59
C ILE A 188 -8.32 12.27 7.72
N THR A 189 -8.90 11.18 7.24
CA THR A 189 -8.35 10.44 6.10
C THR A 189 -9.43 10.37 5.02
N PRO A 190 -9.07 10.45 3.73
CA PRO A 190 -10.04 10.33 2.67
C PRO A 190 -10.92 9.07 2.78
N GLU A 191 -12.21 9.24 2.49
CA GLU A 191 -13.11 8.13 2.21
C GLU A 191 -12.80 7.57 0.81
N LEU A 192 -12.35 6.32 0.73
CA LEU A 192 -11.91 5.69 -0.51
C LEU A 192 -13.09 5.06 -1.27
N ARG A 193 -14.06 5.89 -1.66
CA ARG A 193 -15.36 5.44 -2.19
C ARG A 193 -15.28 4.94 -3.63
N TYR A 194 -14.46 5.57 -4.48
CA TYR A 194 -14.44 5.30 -5.92
C TYR A 194 -13.08 4.87 -6.46
N ASN A 195 -12.03 5.02 -5.68
CA ASN A 195 -10.64 4.84 -6.09
C ASN A 195 -9.74 4.71 -4.86
N GLY A 196 -8.43 4.70 -5.10
CA GLY A 196 -7.42 4.47 -4.07
C GLY A 196 -7.34 3.02 -3.60
N VAL A 197 -6.41 2.76 -2.69
CA VAL A 197 -6.14 1.44 -2.14
C VAL A 197 -6.46 1.41 -0.65
N HIS A 198 -7.20 0.40 -0.18
CA HIS A 198 -7.41 0.16 1.24
C HIS A 198 -6.11 -0.34 1.89
N GLY A 199 -5.25 0.57 2.34
CA GLY A 199 -3.95 0.26 2.94
C GLY A 199 -4.05 -0.50 4.27
N VAL A 200 -3.20 -1.51 4.42
CA VAL A 200 -3.07 -2.24 5.69
C VAL A 200 -2.57 -1.34 6.83
N MET A 201 -1.64 -0.41 6.53
CA MET A 201 -1.15 0.54 7.51
C MET A 201 -2.22 1.59 7.86
N ARG A 202 -2.99 2.08 6.86
CA ARG A 202 -4.15 2.94 7.11
C ARG A 202 -5.15 2.27 8.05
N ALA A 203 -5.47 1.00 7.82
CA ALA A 203 -6.36 0.23 8.69
C ALA A 203 -5.80 0.10 10.12
N ARG A 204 -4.50 -0.19 10.26
CA ARG A 204 -3.82 -0.24 11.57
C ARG A 204 -3.86 1.10 12.30
N ILE A 205 -3.55 2.19 11.61
CA ILE A 205 -3.56 3.55 12.18
C ILE A 205 -4.98 3.92 12.63
N LEU A 206 -6.00 3.71 11.80
CA LEU A 206 -7.41 3.96 12.17
C LEU A 206 -7.85 3.14 13.38
N SER A 207 -7.49 1.85 13.42
CA SER A 207 -7.79 0.98 14.55
C SER A 207 -7.13 1.47 15.85
N ARG A 208 -5.86 1.90 15.79
CA ARG A 208 -5.17 2.46 16.95
C ARG A 208 -5.72 3.83 17.35
N MET A 209 -6.08 4.69 16.40
CA MET A 209 -6.77 5.96 16.68
C MET A 209 -8.07 5.72 17.45
N GLN A 210 -8.88 4.76 17.02
CA GLN A 210 -10.09 4.35 17.74
C GLN A 210 -9.76 3.82 19.15
N GLN A 211 -8.76 2.94 19.28
CA GLN A 211 -8.33 2.39 20.57
C GLN A 211 -7.88 3.47 21.57
N TYR A 212 -7.16 4.48 21.08
CA TYR A 212 -6.65 5.59 21.88
C TYR A 212 -7.57 6.82 21.90
N GLN A 213 -8.82 6.67 21.43
CA GLN A 213 -9.84 7.72 21.44
C GLN A 213 -9.41 9.02 20.71
N ILE A 214 -8.58 8.88 19.68
CA ILE A 214 -8.22 9.97 18.79
C ILE A 214 -9.28 10.07 17.69
N GLU A 215 -10.01 11.18 17.65
CA GLU A 215 -10.98 11.43 16.59
C GLU A 215 -10.30 11.51 15.23
N CYS A 216 -10.70 10.63 14.32
CA CYS A 216 -10.27 10.66 12.93
C CYS A 216 -11.48 10.43 12.02
N GLU A 217 -11.84 11.46 11.26
CA GLU A 217 -12.97 11.43 10.35
C GLU A 217 -12.59 10.74 9.03
N GLN A 218 -13.46 9.86 8.53
CA GLN A 218 -13.35 9.33 7.17
C GLN A 218 -14.39 10.05 6.31
N ARG A 219 -13.94 10.99 5.47
CA ARG A 219 -14.83 11.77 4.60
C ARG A 219 -14.17 12.13 3.28
N CYS A 220 -14.98 12.58 2.33
CA CYS A 220 -14.48 13.25 1.14
C CYS A 220 -13.80 14.57 1.53
N ILE A 221 -12.67 14.88 0.89
CA ILE A 221 -11.94 16.14 1.07
C ILE A 221 -11.82 16.80 -0.29
N ASP A 222 -12.45 17.95 -0.46
CA ASP A 222 -12.39 18.69 -1.72
C ASP A 222 -11.01 19.32 -1.88
N ILE A 223 -10.46 19.34 -3.09
CA ILE A 223 -9.15 19.96 -3.38
C ILE A 223 -9.11 21.43 -2.93
N ASN A 224 -10.25 22.13 -2.87
CA ASN A 224 -10.32 23.51 -2.37
C ASN A 224 -10.00 23.62 -0.86
N GLU A 225 -10.03 22.53 -0.10
CA GLU A 225 -9.62 22.50 1.31
C GLU A 225 -8.09 22.44 1.47
N ILE A 226 -7.31 22.27 0.40
CA ILE A 226 -5.85 22.12 0.43
C ILE A 226 -5.14 23.24 1.21
N GLY A 227 -5.64 24.48 1.09
CA GLY A 227 -5.11 25.66 1.80
C GLY A 227 -5.36 25.64 3.31
N ARG A 228 -6.14 24.68 3.84
CA ARG A 228 -6.48 24.57 5.26
C ARG A 228 -5.71 23.46 5.97
N ILE A 229 -4.90 22.69 5.25
CA ILE A 229 -4.08 21.62 5.81
C ILE A 229 -3.10 22.21 6.83
N GLN A 230 -3.17 21.72 8.07
CA GLN A 230 -2.25 22.03 9.16
C GLN A 230 -1.17 20.96 9.28
N ASN A 231 -1.54 19.70 9.03
CA ASN A 231 -0.63 18.55 9.01
C ASN A 231 -1.04 17.56 7.93
N LEU A 232 -0.08 16.88 7.34
CA LEU A 232 -0.25 15.84 6.34
C LEU A 232 0.84 14.78 6.58
N PHE A 233 0.45 13.51 6.66
CA PHE A 233 1.42 12.43 6.56
C PHE A 233 0.91 11.31 5.67
N PHE A 234 1.85 10.58 5.09
CA PHE A 234 1.58 9.40 4.29
C PHE A 234 1.95 8.13 5.04
N CYS A 235 1.24 7.05 4.77
CA CYS A 235 1.50 5.75 5.37
C CYS A 235 1.34 4.60 4.37
N ASN A 236 2.21 3.61 4.49
CA ASN A 236 2.07 2.31 3.85
C ASN A 236 2.72 1.23 4.73
N ALA A 237 2.64 -0.03 4.32
CA ALA A 237 3.14 -1.15 5.13
C ALA A 237 4.65 -1.11 5.42
N LEU A 238 5.42 -0.36 4.64
CA LEU A 238 6.86 -0.22 4.80
C LEU A 238 7.26 1.08 5.50
N HIS A 239 6.33 2.03 5.63
CA HIS A 239 6.57 3.37 6.15
C HIS A 239 5.31 3.83 6.90
N PRO A 240 5.24 3.69 8.24
CA PRO A 240 4.03 4.02 8.99
C PRO A 240 3.73 5.53 9.01
N MET A 241 4.75 6.38 8.86
CA MET A 241 4.58 7.82 8.83
C MET A 241 5.71 8.51 8.05
N LYS A 242 5.37 9.01 6.86
CA LYS A 242 6.13 10.06 6.16
C LYS A 242 5.44 11.39 6.41
N ALA A 243 5.89 12.10 7.44
CA ALA A 243 5.35 13.37 7.89
C ALA A 243 5.83 14.51 6.99
N VAL A 244 4.88 15.31 6.50
CA VAL A 244 5.18 16.44 5.63
C VAL A 244 5.53 17.65 6.48
N VAL A 245 6.78 18.12 6.37
CA VAL A 245 7.27 19.32 7.09
C VAL A 245 7.14 20.58 6.24
N ARG A 246 7.06 20.42 4.92
CA ARG A 246 6.77 21.50 3.97
C ARG A 246 5.82 20.97 2.90
N PHE A 247 4.66 21.62 2.79
CA PHE A 247 3.63 21.27 1.81
C PHE A 247 3.43 22.43 0.84
N ASN A 248 3.74 22.22 -0.44
CA ASN A 248 3.99 23.28 -1.40
C ASN A 248 5.01 24.28 -0.81
N ASP A 249 4.63 25.54 -0.62
CA ASP A 249 5.49 26.59 -0.06
C ASP A 249 5.25 26.86 1.44
N ARG A 250 4.46 26.02 2.12
CA ARG A 250 4.09 26.22 3.53
C ARG A 250 4.77 25.22 4.46
N ALA A 251 5.42 25.74 5.49
CA ALA A 251 5.91 24.92 6.60
C ALA A 251 4.74 24.40 7.45
N LEU A 252 4.81 23.15 7.87
CA LEU A 252 3.84 22.49 8.76
C LEU A 252 4.52 22.14 10.08
N GLU A 253 3.79 22.25 11.19
CA GLU A 253 4.34 22.01 12.53
C GLU A 253 4.66 20.52 12.77
N GLN A 254 5.78 20.23 13.45
CA GLN A 254 6.23 18.86 13.67
C GLN A 254 5.56 18.17 14.87
N GLN A 255 5.24 18.92 15.93
CA GLN A 255 4.78 18.36 17.20
C GLN A 255 3.55 17.45 17.07
N PRO A 256 2.51 17.80 16.27
CA PRO A 256 1.35 16.93 16.11
C PRO A 256 1.68 15.54 15.54
N TYR A 257 2.73 15.42 14.71
CA TYR A 257 3.17 14.12 14.19
C TYR A 257 3.87 13.29 15.25
N LEU A 258 4.74 13.91 16.05
CA LEU A 258 5.48 13.24 17.12
C LEU A 258 4.51 12.67 18.17
N ASP A 259 3.57 13.50 18.62
CA ASP A 259 2.54 13.11 19.59
C ASP A 259 1.72 11.94 19.06
N LEU A 260 1.30 12.01 17.80
CA LEU A 260 0.51 10.94 17.17
C LEU A 260 1.33 9.66 16.99
N PHE A 261 2.58 9.78 16.54
CA PHE A 261 3.46 8.63 16.31
C PHE A 261 3.74 7.86 17.61
N GLU A 262 3.99 8.57 18.70
CA GLU A 262 4.19 7.99 20.03
C GLU A 262 2.90 7.38 20.57
N THR A 263 1.79 8.13 20.56
CA THR A 263 0.49 7.67 21.08
C THR A 263 0.01 6.41 20.36
N LEU A 264 0.13 6.38 19.04
CA LEU A 264 -0.24 5.23 18.22
C LEU A 264 0.83 4.14 18.18
N LYS A 265 1.95 4.28 18.90
CA LYS A 265 3.06 3.31 18.96
C LYS A 265 3.56 2.87 17.59
N LEU A 266 3.70 3.81 16.65
CA LEU A 266 4.03 3.48 15.25
C LEU A 266 5.48 2.99 15.05
N SER A 267 6.32 3.08 16.10
CA SER A 267 7.63 2.42 16.15
C SER A 267 7.51 0.88 16.26
N GLN A 268 6.37 0.37 16.69
CA GLN A 268 6.12 -1.05 16.93
C GLN A 268 4.90 -1.49 16.13
N ILE A 269 5.14 -2.14 14.99
CA ILE A 269 4.10 -2.71 14.16
C ILE A 269 4.21 -4.23 14.23
N ASP A 270 3.10 -4.84 14.64
CA ASP A 270 2.87 -6.28 14.71
C ASP A 270 2.13 -6.77 13.46
#